data_AF-Q4D5M6-F1
#
_entry.id   AF-Q4D5M6-F1
#
_cell.length_a   1.000
_cell.length_b   1.000
_cell.length_c   1.000
_cell.angle_alpha   90.00
_cell.angle_beta   90.00
_cell.angle_gamma   90.00
#
_symmetry.space_group_name_H-M   'P 1'
#
loop_
_entity.id
_entity.type
_entity.pdbx_description
1 polymer ?
#
loop_
_entity_poly.entity_id
_entity_poly.type
_entity_poly.pdbx_seq_one_letter_code
_entity_poly.pdbx_strand_id
1 'polypeptide(L)'
;VSIVKQGGYVSPVDAAGVLASFAAVQERSDELVHICTQLLAAHCDALDGATLVQTLWACTVLNVRNEAQQSLMEYAKGDASRIPSEEAAARQSRQALERLQYVKKAYGLAGPQPQGSL
;
A
#
# COMPACT_ATOMS: atom_id res chain seq x y z
N VAL A 1 20.35 6.79 12.92
CA VAL A 1 20.45 5.36 13.29
C VAL A 1 20.09 4.57 12.05
N SER A 2 21.08 3.94 11.42
CA SER A 2 20.94 3.26 10.13
C SER A 2 20.27 1.91 10.37
N ILE A 3 19.12 1.67 9.72
CA ILE A 3 18.33 0.43 9.85
C ILE A 3 19.06 -0.80 9.28
N VAL A 4 20.28 -0.61 8.75
CA VAL A 4 21.10 -1.61 8.07
C VAL A 4 21.96 -2.45 9.03
N LYS A 5 21.90 -2.22 10.36
CA LYS A 5 22.83 -2.86 11.33
C LYS A 5 22.27 -3.94 12.27
N GLN A 6 21.08 -4.48 12.00
CA GLN A 6 20.72 -5.79 12.54
C GLN A 6 20.44 -6.73 11.37
N GLY A 7 21.23 -7.78 11.24
CA GLY A 7 21.18 -8.78 10.18
C GLY A 7 19.91 -9.66 10.18
N GLY A 8 18.75 -9.05 10.33
CA GLY A 8 17.45 -9.65 10.11
C GLY A 8 16.84 -9.03 8.86
N TYR A 9 16.51 -9.87 7.89
CA TYR A 9 15.74 -9.48 6.72
C TYR A 9 14.40 -8.88 7.19
N VAL A 10 14.10 -7.62 6.86
CA VAL A 10 12.78 -7.05 7.12
C VAL A 10 11.83 -7.71 6.13
N SER A 11 10.79 -8.40 6.63
CA SER A 11 9.81 -9.01 5.72
C SER A 11 9.02 -7.91 5.00
N PRO A 12 8.49 -8.16 3.79
CA PRO A 12 7.63 -7.20 3.10
C PRO A 12 6.41 -6.79 3.96
N VAL A 13 5.85 -7.70 4.73
CA VAL A 13 4.73 -7.42 5.65
C VAL A 13 5.15 -6.44 6.74
N ASP A 14 6.34 -6.63 7.34
CA ASP A 14 6.86 -5.72 8.37
C ASP A 14 7.14 -4.34 7.79
N ALA A 15 7.71 -4.25 6.57
CA ALA A 15 7.97 -2.99 5.90
C ALA A 15 6.66 -2.22 5.62
N ALA A 16 5.61 -2.91 5.18
CA ALA A 16 4.29 -2.32 5.01
C ALA A 16 3.70 -1.88 6.35
N GLY A 17 3.95 -2.62 7.44
CA GLY A 17 3.55 -2.27 8.81
C GLY A 17 4.23 -0.99 9.32
N VAL A 18 5.54 -0.85 9.07
CA VAL A 18 6.32 0.36 9.41
C VAL A 18 5.77 1.57 8.64
N LEU A 19 5.58 1.46 7.32
CA LEU A 19 4.98 2.54 6.52
C LEU A 19 3.58 2.91 7.02
N ALA A 20 2.75 1.92 7.33
CA ALA A 20 1.40 2.16 7.84
C ALA A 20 1.42 2.88 9.20
N SER A 21 2.41 2.57 10.04
CA SER A 21 2.60 3.23 11.33
C SER A 21 2.98 4.70 11.14
N PHE A 22 3.98 5.00 10.29
CA PHE A 22 4.33 6.38 9.97
C PHE A 22 3.18 7.17 9.36
N ALA A 23 2.42 6.56 8.44
CA ALA A 23 1.23 7.17 7.86
C ALA A 23 0.16 7.49 8.92
N ALA A 24 -0.07 6.57 9.87
CA ALA A 24 -1.07 6.76 10.93
C ALA A 24 -0.76 7.93 11.86
N VAL A 25 0.52 8.18 12.14
CA VAL A 25 0.96 9.31 12.98
C VAL A 25 1.44 10.53 12.17
N GLN A 26 1.39 10.47 10.84
CA GLN A 26 1.93 11.47 9.91
C GLN A 26 3.41 11.82 10.19
N GLU A 27 4.18 10.84 10.66
CA GLU A 27 5.61 11.02 10.91
C GLU A 27 6.39 10.99 9.60
N ARG A 28 7.23 12.01 9.39
CA ARG A 28 8.07 12.12 8.20
C ARG A 28 9.48 11.66 8.51
N SER A 29 9.75 10.39 8.18
CA SER A 29 11.11 9.87 8.08
C SER A 29 11.41 9.52 6.62
N ASP A 30 11.89 10.49 5.85
CA ASP A 30 12.07 10.32 4.40
C ASP A 30 12.97 9.13 4.04
N GLU A 31 14.05 8.91 4.80
CA GLU A 31 14.97 7.79 4.60
C GLU A 31 14.29 6.44 4.84
N LEU A 32 13.56 6.27 5.95
CA LEU A 32 12.89 5.01 6.26
C LEU A 32 11.72 4.75 5.33
N VAL A 33 10.95 5.79 5.01
CA VAL A 33 9.87 5.70 4.02
C VAL A 33 10.42 5.28 2.67
N HIS A 34 11.55 5.86 2.25
CA HIS A 34 12.22 5.48 1.00
C HIS A 34 12.67 4.01 1.00
N ILE A 35 13.37 3.57 2.04
CA ILE A 35 13.88 2.19 2.16
C ILE A 35 12.72 1.18 2.16
N CYS A 36 11.68 1.40 2.97
CA CYS A 36 10.53 0.49 3.02
C CYS A 36 9.81 0.43 1.68
N THR A 37 9.62 1.57 1.01
CA THR A 37 8.92 1.60 -0.28
C THR A 37 9.74 0.90 -1.37
N GLN A 38 11.06 1.07 -1.40
CA GLN A 38 11.95 0.35 -2.33
C GLN A 38 11.92 -1.16 -2.10
N LEU A 39 12.00 -1.60 -0.84
CA LEU A 39 11.94 -3.02 -0.51
C LEU A 39 10.61 -3.65 -0.97
N LEU A 40 9.49 -2.96 -0.74
CA LEU A 40 8.17 -3.42 -1.16
C LEU A 40 8.02 -3.48 -2.68
N ALA A 41 8.57 -2.50 -3.41
CA ALA A 41 8.57 -2.52 -4.87
C ALA A 41 9.42 -3.67 -5.44
N ALA A 42 10.57 -3.95 -4.83
CA ALA A 42 11.45 -5.04 -5.22
C ALA A 42 10.86 -6.44 -4.99
N HIS A 43 9.89 -6.56 -4.07
CA HIS A 43 9.22 -7.81 -3.69
C HIS A 43 7.70 -7.71 -3.85
N CYS A 44 7.22 -6.97 -4.85
CA CYS A 44 5.79 -6.72 -5.05
C CYS A 44 5.00 -8.00 -5.35
N ASP A 45 5.64 -8.99 -5.97
CA ASP A 45 5.13 -10.33 -6.23
C ASP A 45 4.83 -11.14 -4.96
N ALA A 46 5.54 -10.84 -3.87
CA ALA A 46 5.33 -11.48 -2.56
C ALA A 46 4.23 -10.80 -1.72
N LEU A 47 3.65 -9.68 -2.18
CA LEU A 47 2.62 -8.96 -1.44
C LEU A 47 1.24 -9.58 -1.67
N ASP A 48 0.55 -9.90 -0.57
CA ASP A 48 -0.88 -10.12 -0.64
C ASP A 48 -1.64 -8.80 -0.89
N GLY A 49 -2.91 -8.92 -1.30
CA GLY A 49 -3.70 -7.76 -1.65
C GLY A 49 -3.94 -6.78 -0.50
N ALA A 50 -4.01 -7.27 0.74
CA ALA A 50 -4.20 -6.43 1.91
C ALA A 50 -2.94 -5.60 2.21
N THR A 51 -1.78 -6.23 2.13
CA THR A 51 -0.46 -5.61 2.32
C THR A 51 -0.17 -4.60 1.21
N LEU A 52 -0.54 -4.90 -0.03
CA LEU A 52 -0.43 -3.99 -1.16
C LEU A 52 -1.31 -2.73 -0.96
N VAL A 53 -2.58 -2.90 -0.57
CA VAL A 53 -3.48 -1.78 -0.25
C VAL A 53 -2.93 -0.96 0.91
N GLN A 54 -2.46 -1.60 1.97
CA GLN A 54 -1.88 -0.90 3.11
C GLN A 54 -0.66 -0.06 2.70
N THR A 55 0.21 -0.62 1.86
CA THR A 55 1.40 0.06 1.35
C THR A 55 1.02 1.27 0.50
N LEU A 56 0.10 1.12 -0.45
CA LEU A 56 -0.36 2.20 -1.32
C LEU A 56 -1.08 3.30 -0.55
N TRP A 57 -1.88 2.93 0.45
CA TRP A 57 -2.51 3.88 1.36
C TRP A 57 -1.45 4.70 2.10
N ALA A 58 -0.46 4.03 2.70
CA ALA A 58 0.62 4.71 3.42
C ALA A 58 1.42 5.65 2.51
N CYS A 59 1.75 5.19 1.29
CA CYS A 59 2.40 6.01 0.27
C CYS A 59 1.59 7.27 -0.05
N THR A 60 0.26 7.15 -0.15
CA THR A 60 -0.59 8.30 -0.44
C THR A 60 -0.63 9.29 0.73
N VAL A 61 -0.79 8.81 1.97
CA VAL A 61 -0.83 9.65 3.18
C VAL A 61 0.50 10.38 3.40
N LEU A 62 1.61 9.69 3.18
CA LEU A 62 2.96 10.24 3.32
C LEU A 62 3.41 11.05 2.09
N ASN A 63 2.55 11.16 1.06
CA ASN A 63 2.83 11.85 -0.21
C ASN A 63 4.10 11.35 -0.92
N VAL A 64 4.34 10.03 -0.88
CA VAL A 64 5.43 9.37 -1.60
C VAL A 64 5.14 9.41 -3.10
N ARG A 65 6.03 10.02 -3.87
CA ARG A 65 5.92 10.18 -5.33
C ARG A 65 7.24 9.83 -6.00
N ASN A 66 7.66 8.57 -5.86
CA ASN A 66 8.90 8.06 -6.43
C ASN A 66 8.62 6.85 -7.33
N GLU A 67 9.65 6.37 -8.02
CA GLU A 67 9.56 5.23 -8.94
C GLU A 67 9.05 3.96 -8.24
N ALA A 68 9.49 3.70 -7.00
CA ALA A 68 9.04 2.54 -6.23
C ALA A 68 7.53 2.54 -5.98
N GLN A 69 6.97 3.71 -5.64
CA GLN A 69 5.51 3.88 -5.52
C GLN A 69 4.81 3.66 -6.88
N GLN A 70 5.38 4.14 -7.98
CA GLN A 70 4.84 3.90 -9.31
C GLN A 70 4.82 2.41 -9.66
N SER A 71 5.91 1.68 -9.41
CA SER A 71 5.96 0.23 -9.64
C SER A 71 4.90 -0.53 -8.85
N LEU A 72 4.68 -0.16 -7.58
CA LEU A 72 3.62 -0.76 -6.76
C LEU A 72 2.22 -0.46 -7.32
N MET A 73 2.00 0.76 -7.83
CA MET A 73 0.74 1.14 -8.45
C MET A 73 0.52 0.38 -9.78
N GLU A 74 1.53 0.28 -10.63
CA GLU A 74 1.46 -0.49 -11.88
C GLU A 74 1.20 -1.98 -11.60
N TYR A 75 1.87 -2.53 -10.59
CA TYR A 75 1.61 -3.89 -10.14
C TYR A 75 0.16 -4.08 -9.68
N ALA A 76 -0.40 -3.14 -8.89
CA ALA A 76 -1.81 -3.17 -8.50
C ALA A 76 -2.78 -3.06 -9.69
N LYS A 77 -2.44 -2.28 -10.72
CA LYS A 77 -3.27 -2.07 -11.91
C LYS A 77 -3.20 -3.20 -12.93
N GLY A 78 -2.08 -3.92 -12.97
CA GLY A 78 -1.85 -4.98 -13.94
C GLY A 78 -2.79 -6.18 -13.79
N ASP A 79 -3.38 -6.38 -12.62
CA ASP A 79 -4.34 -7.45 -12.36
C ASP A 79 -5.31 -7.03 -11.24
N ALA A 80 -6.58 -6.83 -11.61
CA ALA A 80 -7.63 -6.40 -10.69
C ALA A 80 -7.86 -7.39 -9.54
N SER A 81 -7.52 -8.68 -9.70
CA SER A 81 -7.66 -9.69 -8.65
C SER A 81 -6.66 -9.52 -7.50
N ARG A 82 -5.59 -8.74 -7.69
CA ARG A 82 -4.60 -8.43 -6.65
C ARG A 82 -5.14 -7.51 -5.57
N ILE A 83 -6.19 -6.73 -5.87
CA ILE A 83 -6.80 -5.81 -4.91
C ILE A 83 -8.02 -6.50 -4.29
N PRO A 84 -8.13 -6.56 -2.95
CA PRO A 84 -9.28 -7.17 -2.29
C PRO A 84 -10.58 -6.46 -2.66
N SER A 85 -11.68 -7.21 -2.72
CA SER A 85 -13.01 -6.63 -2.82
C SER A 85 -13.36 -5.82 -1.56
N GLU A 86 -14.31 -4.89 -1.68
CA GLU A 86 -14.76 -4.13 -0.51
C GLU A 86 -15.40 -5.03 0.56
N GLU A 87 -16.07 -6.09 0.16
CA GLU A 87 -16.60 -7.10 1.08
C GLU A 87 -15.48 -7.85 1.81
N ALA A 88 -14.40 -8.24 1.12
CA ALA A 88 -13.26 -8.90 1.74
C ALA A 88 -12.54 -7.94 2.72
N ALA A 89 -12.34 -6.68 2.32
CA ALA A 89 -11.75 -5.66 3.18
C ALA A 89 -12.62 -5.37 4.41
N ALA A 90 -13.95 -5.27 4.24
CA ALA A 90 -14.90 -5.06 5.32
C ALA A 90 -14.93 -6.22 6.33
N ARG A 91 -14.81 -7.47 5.83
CA ARG A 91 -14.69 -8.66 6.70
C ARG A 91 -13.39 -8.66 7.49
N GLN A 92 -12.31 -8.12 6.94
CA GLN A 92 -11.03 -8.02 7.64
C GLN A 92 -11.09 -6.95 8.75
N SER A 93 -11.44 -5.71 8.41
CA SER A 93 -11.70 -4.64 9.37
C SER A 93 -12.28 -3.39 8.71
N ARG A 94 -12.91 -2.53 9.51
CA ARG A 94 -13.32 -1.18 9.05
C ARG A 94 -12.14 -0.39 8.50
N GLN A 95 -10.98 -0.44 9.16
CA GLN A 95 -9.80 0.28 8.71
C GLN A 95 -9.28 -0.24 7.36
N ALA A 96 -9.33 -1.54 7.11
CA ALA A 96 -8.96 -2.12 5.82
C ALA A 96 -9.88 -1.62 4.70
N LEU A 97 -11.19 -1.56 4.94
CA LEU A 97 -12.15 -0.99 3.99
C LEU A 97 -11.86 0.49 3.70
N GLU A 98 -11.66 1.31 4.74
CA GLU A 98 -11.36 2.74 4.60
C GLU A 98 -10.08 2.96 3.78
N ARG A 99 -9.02 2.18 4.06
CA ARG A 99 -7.77 2.22 3.29
C ARG A 99 -7.98 1.83 1.83
N LEU A 100 -8.73 0.76 1.57
CA LEU A 100 -9.06 0.32 0.21
C LEU A 100 -9.80 1.40 -0.57
N GLN A 101 -10.85 2.00 0.00
CA GLN A 101 -11.63 3.06 -0.64
C GLN A 101 -10.76 4.29 -0.93
N TYR A 102 -9.87 4.63 0.00
CA TYR A 102 -8.90 5.71 -0.19
C TYR A 102 -7.95 5.45 -1.35
N VAL A 103 -7.36 4.24 -1.41
CA VAL A 103 -6.46 3.81 -2.49
C VAL A 103 -7.19 3.78 -3.83
N LYS A 104 -8.42 3.26 -3.89
CA LYS A 104 -9.23 3.27 -5.11
C LYS A 104 -9.46 4.68 -5.64
N LYS A 105 -9.77 5.62 -4.76
CA LYS A 105 -9.96 7.03 -5.11
C LYS A 105 -8.65 7.69 -5.56
N ALA A 106 -7.55 7.46 -4.83
CA ALA A 106 -6.26 8.10 -5.10
C ALA A 106 -5.63 7.65 -6.42
N TYR A 107 -5.76 6.36 -6.76
CA TYR A 107 -5.08 5.77 -7.91
C TYR A 107 -6.00 5.44 -9.09
N GLY A 108 -7.31 5.70 -8.96
CA GLY A 108 -8.30 5.39 -9.98
C GLY A 108 -8.51 3.89 -10.18
N LEU A 109 -8.47 3.10 -9.10
CA LEU A 109 -8.67 1.63 -9.14
C LEU A 109 -10.15 1.22 -9.02
N ALA A 110 -11.09 2.16 -9.10
CA ALA A 110 -12.50 1.82 -9.16
C ALA A 110 -12.77 1.05 -10.46
N GLY A 111 -13.09 -0.24 -10.35
CA GLY A 111 -13.76 -0.97 -11.43
C GLY A 111 -15.01 -0.21 -11.90
N PRO A 112 -15.54 -0.53 -13.08
CA PRO A 112 -16.57 0.27 -13.73
C PRO A 112 -17.68 0.59 -12.72
N GLN A 113 -17.87 1.88 -12.41
CA GLN A 113 -19.04 2.31 -11.66
C GLN A 113 -20.25 1.68 -12.35
N PRO A 114 -21.18 1.05 -11.62
CA PRO A 114 -22.46 0.73 -12.21
C PRO A 114 -23.02 2.07 -12.69
N GLN A 115 -23.03 2.27 -14.01
CA GLN A 115 -23.77 3.37 -14.60
C GLN A 115 -25.16 3.26 -14.01
N GLY A 116 -25.55 4.29 -13.26
CA GLY A 116 -26.86 4.37 -12.66
C GLY A 116 -27.88 3.99 -13.71
N SER A 117 -28.62 2.93 -13.42
CA SER A 117 -29.88 2.69 -14.10
C SER A 117 -30.80 3.81 -13.63
N LEU A 118 -30.98 4.79 -14.52
CA LEU A 118 -32.11 5.71 -14.53
C LEU A 118 -33.41 4.94 -14.67
#